data_AF-A0A380H170-F1
#
_entry.id   AF-A0A380H170-F1
#
_cell.length_a   1.000
_cell.length_b   1.000
_cell.length_c   1.000
_cell.angle_alpha   90.00
_cell.angle_beta   90.00
_cell.angle_gamma   90.00
#
_symmetry.space_group_name_H-M   'P 1'
#
loop_
_entity.id
_entity.type
_entity.pdbx_description
1 polymer ?
#
loop_
_entity_poly.entity_id
_entity_poly.type
_entity_poly.pdbx_seq_one_letter_code
_entity_poly.pdbx_strand_id
1 'polypeptide(L)'
;MVGLAFGNLFAGPISDTLGRRKSLIVAMIIFTLASIGIVFVTNIWIMITLRLVQGLIGGAGEIISRAIASDMYSGNELTKFLSLLNVSQRYCTCNSSCAWWLNFEFCHMANGVYCVLTIFGLMMLFGILFKVTESLSNDRRVDSHLSTLFQSFKFLFMTPRFVLPMLIQGFSFILLFTYISASPFIVQKIYGFSPLQFSIMFASIGITLTISSQLTGKLVDYVERHLLLRMMTMIQILGVVIVTVTLINHFNTLIFGFLPLALLFFLLQ
;
A
#
# COMPACT_ATOMS: atom_id res chain seq x y z
N MET A 1 -1.47 9.98 -2.37
CA MET A 1 -0.33 9.84 -1.44
C MET A 1 -0.44 10.78 -0.26
N VAL A 2 -0.66 12.08 -0.48
CA VAL A 2 -0.89 13.05 0.61
C VAL A 2 -1.98 12.58 1.59
N GLY A 3 -3.14 12.14 1.07
CA GLY A 3 -4.20 11.56 1.91
C GLY A 3 -3.71 10.37 2.74
N LEU A 4 -3.13 9.35 2.11
CA LEU A 4 -2.58 8.17 2.82
C LEU A 4 -1.59 8.54 3.93
N ALA A 5 -0.69 9.49 3.68
CA ALA A 5 0.32 9.91 4.65
C ALA A 5 -0.32 10.57 5.88
N PHE A 6 -1.26 11.50 5.67
CA PHE A 6 -1.97 12.14 6.78
C PHE A 6 -2.89 11.17 7.52
N GLY A 7 -3.56 10.27 6.79
CA GLY A 7 -4.36 9.20 7.36
C GLY A 7 -3.52 8.32 8.28
N ASN A 8 -2.35 7.89 7.81
CA ASN A 8 -1.41 7.11 8.60
C ASN A 8 -0.88 7.89 9.82
N LEU A 9 -0.64 9.20 9.70
CA LEU A 9 -0.11 9.98 10.82
C LEU A 9 -1.12 10.14 11.97
N PHE A 10 -2.38 10.43 11.65
CA PHE A 10 -3.38 10.81 12.65
C PHE A 10 -4.28 9.67 13.13
N ALA A 11 -4.40 8.58 12.36
CA ALA A 11 -5.34 7.53 12.69
C ALA A 11 -5.02 6.75 13.97
N GLY A 12 -3.74 6.60 14.33
CA GLY A 12 -3.35 5.96 15.60
C GLY A 12 -3.95 6.71 16.81
N PRO A 13 -3.56 7.97 17.04
CA PRO A 13 -4.10 8.80 18.12
C PRO A 13 -5.63 8.88 18.20
N ILE A 14 -6.28 9.04 17.05
CA ILE A 14 -7.73 9.14 16.94
C ILE A 14 -8.39 7.80 17.30
N SER A 15 -7.78 6.69 16.88
CA SER A 15 -8.27 5.35 17.17
C SER A 15 -8.13 4.97 18.64
N ASP A 16 -7.07 5.44 19.31
CA ASP A 16 -6.83 5.16 20.73
C ASP A 16 -7.78 5.92 21.67
N THR A 17 -8.34 7.06 21.22
CA THR A 17 -9.31 7.87 21.98
C THR A 17 -10.76 7.48 21.73
N LEU A 18 -11.16 7.35 20.48
CA LEU A 18 -12.56 7.04 20.10
C LEU A 18 -12.92 5.56 20.28
N GLY A 19 -11.92 4.69 20.45
CA GLY A 19 -12.06 3.25 20.40
C GLY A 19 -11.82 2.70 18.98
N ARG A 20 -11.15 1.55 18.91
CA ARG A 20 -10.62 1.01 17.65
C ARG A 20 -11.70 0.52 16.70
N ARG A 21 -12.76 -0.10 17.22
CA ARG A 21 -13.89 -0.58 16.40
C ARG A 21 -14.68 0.59 15.82
N LYS A 22 -15.03 1.57 16.67
CA LYS A 22 -15.79 2.75 16.22
C LYS A 22 -15.03 3.53 15.15
N SER A 23 -13.73 3.73 15.36
CA SER A 23 -12.87 4.42 14.38
C SER A 23 -12.81 3.67 13.05
N LEU A 24 -12.70 2.34 13.09
CA LEU A 24 -12.71 1.51 11.88
C LEU A 24 -14.05 1.56 11.13
N ILE A 25 -15.18 1.53 11.85
CA ILE A 25 -16.52 1.63 11.24
C ILE A 25 -16.71 3.00 10.59
N VAL A 26 -16.37 4.09 11.29
CA VAL A 26 -16.48 5.45 10.76
C VAL A 26 -15.60 5.60 9.51
N ALA A 27 -14.38 5.09 9.56
CA ALA A 27 -13.49 5.05 8.39
C ALA A 27 -14.18 4.33 7.22
N MET A 28 -14.68 3.11 7.40
CA MET A 28 -15.29 2.37 6.29
C MET A 28 -16.57 3.00 5.74
N ILE A 29 -17.37 3.67 6.58
CA ILE A 29 -18.54 4.45 6.12
C ILE A 29 -18.07 5.59 5.21
N ILE A 30 -17.08 6.39 5.65
CA ILE A 30 -16.57 7.52 4.86
C ILE A 30 -15.94 7.02 3.56
N PHE A 31 -15.20 5.91 3.59
CA PHE A 31 -14.62 5.31 2.39
C PHE A 31 -15.69 4.90 1.38
N THR A 32 -16.75 4.25 1.85
CA THR A 32 -17.85 3.77 1.00
C THR A 32 -18.63 4.94 0.41
N LEU A 33 -18.98 5.94 1.21
CA LEU A 33 -19.66 7.15 0.74
C LEU A 33 -18.82 7.94 -0.28
N ALA A 34 -17.51 8.08 -0.03
CA ALA A 34 -16.61 8.72 -0.98
C ALA A 34 -16.53 7.94 -2.30
N SER A 35 -16.51 6.60 -2.24
CA SER A 35 -16.49 5.74 -3.42
C SER A 35 -17.78 5.87 -4.26
N ILE A 36 -18.94 5.88 -3.59
CA ILE A 36 -20.25 6.12 -4.23
C ILE A 36 -20.26 7.51 -4.86
N GLY A 37 -19.79 8.53 -4.14
CA GLY A 37 -19.74 9.91 -4.62
C GLY A 37 -18.94 10.04 -5.91
N ILE A 38 -17.80 9.36 -6.02
CA ILE A 38 -16.95 9.44 -7.23
C ILE A 38 -17.64 8.88 -8.47
N VAL A 39 -18.52 7.89 -8.33
CA VAL A 39 -19.25 7.28 -9.48
C VAL A 39 -20.12 8.31 -10.20
N PHE A 40 -20.64 9.31 -9.50
CA PHE A 40 -21.54 10.33 -10.08
C PHE A 40 -20.84 11.64 -10.43
N VAL A 41 -19.55 11.77 -10.11
CA VAL A 41 -18.81 13.02 -10.29
C VAL A 41 -18.19 13.08 -11.68
N THR A 42 -18.52 14.14 -12.41
CA THR A 42 -17.92 14.47 -13.72
C THR A 42 -16.82 15.53 -13.61
N ASN A 43 -16.74 16.25 -12.49
CA ASN A 43 -15.74 17.30 -12.27
C ASN A 43 -14.45 16.74 -11.65
N ILE A 44 -13.31 16.98 -12.31
CA ILE A 44 -11.99 16.51 -11.88
C ILE A 44 -11.59 17.01 -10.48
N TRP A 45 -11.93 18.24 -10.09
CA TRP A 45 -11.57 18.80 -8.79
C TRP A 45 -12.30 18.11 -7.64
N ILE A 46 -13.58 17.80 -7.85
CA ILE A 46 -14.40 17.05 -6.89
C ILE A 46 -13.87 15.61 -6.81
N MET A 47 -13.53 15.00 -7.95
CA MET A 47 -12.92 13.67 -7.99
C MET A 47 -11.59 13.61 -7.21
N ILE A 48 -10.72 14.60 -7.38
CA ILE A 48 -9.45 14.69 -6.63
C ILE A 48 -9.70 14.83 -5.13
N THR A 49 -10.68 15.64 -4.74
CA THR A 49 -11.04 15.86 -3.33
C THR A 49 -11.57 14.57 -2.69
N LEU A 50 -12.49 13.88 -3.35
CA LEU A 50 -13.00 12.60 -2.87
C LEU A 50 -11.92 11.51 -2.84
N ARG A 51 -10.99 11.50 -3.79
CA ARG A 51 -9.81 10.61 -3.76
C ARG A 51 -8.86 10.92 -2.62
N LEU A 52 -8.71 12.20 -2.27
CA LEU A 52 -7.94 12.60 -1.10
C LEU A 52 -8.58 12.04 0.18
N VAL A 53 -9.91 12.11 0.29
CA VAL A 53 -10.68 11.50 1.39
C VAL A 53 -10.51 9.99 1.40
N GLN A 54 -10.67 9.28 0.27
CA GLN A 54 -10.41 7.84 0.19
C GLN A 54 -9.00 7.47 0.63
N GLY A 55 -8.00 8.29 0.27
CA GLY A 55 -6.61 8.10 0.68
C GLY A 55 -6.41 8.29 2.18
N LEU A 56 -6.97 9.36 2.77
CA LEU A 56 -6.94 9.60 4.23
C LEU A 56 -7.50 8.41 5.00
N ILE A 57 -8.66 7.94 4.57
CA ILE A 57 -9.38 6.86 5.24
C ILE A 57 -8.71 5.51 4.98
N GLY A 58 -8.16 5.27 3.80
CA GLY A 58 -7.40 4.07 3.47
C GLY A 58 -6.17 3.91 4.37
N GLY A 59 -5.43 5.00 4.60
CA GLY A 59 -4.28 5.00 5.53
C GLY A 59 -4.74 4.79 6.97
N ALA A 60 -5.83 5.45 7.36
CA ALA A 60 -6.39 5.24 8.67
C ALA A 60 -6.77 3.78 8.93
N GLY A 61 -7.44 3.13 7.99
CA GLY A 61 -7.78 1.71 8.07
C GLY A 61 -6.56 0.80 8.17
N GLU A 62 -5.48 1.13 7.44
CA GLU A 62 -4.23 0.35 7.44
C GLU A 62 -3.59 0.28 8.83
N ILE A 63 -3.50 1.42 9.53
CA ILE A 63 -2.91 1.48 10.87
C ILE A 63 -3.83 0.93 11.93
N ILE A 64 -5.13 1.26 11.88
CA ILE A 64 -6.10 0.76 12.86
C ILE A 64 -6.13 -0.77 12.82
N SER A 65 -6.05 -1.39 11.64
CA SER A 65 -6.02 -2.84 11.50
C SER A 65 -4.80 -3.49 12.18
N ARG A 66 -3.61 -2.90 12.02
CA ARG A 66 -2.39 -3.37 12.69
C ARG A 66 -2.42 -3.14 14.20
N ALA A 67 -3.01 -2.03 14.63
CA ALA A 67 -3.20 -1.74 16.03
C ALA A 67 -4.14 -2.79 16.67
N ILE A 68 -5.31 -3.05 16.09
CA ILE A 68 -6.24 -4.09 16.57
C ILE A 68 -5.52 -5.45 16.72
N ALA A 69 -4.68 -5.82 15.75
CA ALA A 69 -3.88 -7.04 15.84
C ALA A 69 -2.92 -7.03 17.05
N SER A 70 -2.21 -5.92 17.29
CA SER A 70 -1.29 -5.79 18.43
C SER A 70 -1.98 -5.76 19.79
N ASP A 71 -3.27 -5.41 19.86
CA ASP A 71 -4.04 -5.48 21.10
C ASP A 71 -4.58 -6.87 21.40
N MET A 72 -4.95 -7.62 20.35
CA MET A 72 -5.59 -8.93 20.50
C MET A 72 -4.59 -10.07 20.67
N TYR A 73 -3.40 -9.93 20.10
CA TYR A 73 -2.38 -10.98 20.08
C TYR A 73 -1.07 -10.50 20.71
N SER A 74 -0.33 -11.42 21.32
CA SER A 74 1.00 -11.15 21.90
C SER A 74 2.03 -12.21 21.50
N GLY A 75 3.30 -11.84 21.55
CA GLY A 75 4.42 -12.74 21.22
C GLY A 75 4.34 -13.32 19.81
N ASN A 76 4.49 -14.65 19.70
CA ASN A 76 4.52 -15.36 18.41
C ASN A 76 3.19 -15.31 17.64
N GLU A 77 2.06 -15.20 18.34
CA GLU A 77 0.75 -15.11 17.67
C GLU A 77 0.59 -13.78 16.93
N LEU A 78 1.08 -12.68 17.52
CA LEU A 78 1.10 -11.37 16.88
C LEU A 78 1.94 -11.40 15.61
N THR A 79 3.14 -11.98 15.67
CA THR A 79 4.02 -12.09 14.49
C THR A 79 3.36 -12.88 13.37
N LYS A 80 2.67 -13.98 13.68
CA LYS A 80 1.91 -14.77 12.69
C LYS A 80 0.76 -13.95 12.09
N PHE A 81 0.00 -13.24 12.90
CA PHE A 81 -1.11 -12.42 12.42
C PHE A 81 -0.63 -11.25 11.54
N LEU A 82 0.42 -10.53 11.97
CA LEU A 82 1.02 -9.46 11.16
C LEU A 82 1.60 -10.00 9.85
N SER A 83 2.18 -11.20 9.86
CA SER A 83 2.65 -11.87 8.65
C SER A 83 1.49 -12.20 7.70
N LEU A 84 0.36 -12.70 8.22
CA LEU A 84 -0.85 -12.94 7.44
C LEU A 84 -1.42 -11.65 6.84
N LEU A 85 -1.42 -10.54 7.60
CA LEU A 85 -1.82 -9.22 7.08
C LEU A 85 -0.92 -8.80 5.91
N ASN A 86 0.41 -8.91 6.05
CA ASN A 86 1.35 -8.57 5.00
C ASN A 86 1.15 -9.43 3.74
N VAL A 87 0.92 -10.73 3.92
CA VAL A 87 0.62 -11.65 2.81
C VAL A 87 -0.69 -11.25 2.12
N SER A 88 -1.73 -10.89 2.86
CA SER A 88 -3.01 -10.45 2.29
C SER A 88 -2.90 -9.18 1.43
N GLN A 89 -2.09 -8.20 1.86
CA GLN A 89 -1.84 -6.98 1.09
C GLN A 89 -1.17 -7.26 -0.26
N ARG A 90 -0.25 -8.24 -0.29
CA ARG A 90 0.45 -8.68 -1.50
C ARG A 90 -0.48 -9.38 -2.48
N TYR A 91 -1.30 -10.30 -1.99
CA TYR A 91 -2.35 -10.94 -2.80
C TYR A 91 -3.33 -9.92 -3.37
N CYS A 92 -3.75 -8.94 -2.57
CA CYS A 92 -4.63 -7.87 -3.03
C CYS A 92 -4.00 -7.05 -4.16
N THR A 93 -2.71 -6.70 -4.04
CA THR A 93 -1.97 -5.95 -5.08
C THR A 93 -1.90 -6.73 -6.39
N CYS A 94 -1.62 -8.04 -6.33
CA CYS A 94 -1.59 -8.92 -7.50
C CYS A 94 -2.96 -8.99 -8.20
N ASN A 95 -4.04 -9.18 -7.44
CA ASN A 95 -5.38 -9.31 -7.99
C ASN A 95 -5.94 -7.98 -8.51
N SER A 96 -5.53 -6.85 -7.91
CA SER A 96 -5.97 -5.51 -8.33
C SER A 96 -5.59 -5.21 -9.78
N SER A 97 -4.40 -5.64 -10.22
CA SER A 97 -3.95 -5.48 -11.61
C SER A 97 -4.81 -6.30 -12.58
N CYS A 98 -5.24 -7.51 -12.20
CA CYS A 98 -6.14 -8.32 -13.04
C CYS A 98 -7.55 -7.74 -13.10
N ALA A 99 -8.06 -7.21 -11.98
CA ALA A 99 -9.37 -6.57 -11.93
C ALA A 99 -9.43 -5.27 -12.76
N TRP A 100 -8.29 -4.59 -12.92
CA TRP A 100 -8.17 -3.40 -13.78
C TRP A 100 -8.39 -3.73 -15.26
N TRP A 101 -7.81 -4.84 -15.75
CA TRP A 101 -8.07 -5.34 -17.11
C TRP A 101 -9.54 -5.68 -17.35
N LEU A 102 -10.16 -6.43 -16.43
CA LEU A 102 -11.56 -6.85 -16.57
C LEU A 102 -12.51 -5.64 -16.71
N ASN A 103 -12.24 -4.55 -15.98
CA ASN A 103 -13.03 -3.32 -16.07
C ASN A 103 -12.89 -2.62 -17.42
N PHE A 104 -11.68 -2.62 -17.99
CA PHE A 104 -11.42 -1.97 -19.27
C PHE A 104 -12.10 -2.70 -20.43
N GLU A 105 -12.12 -4.05 -20.40
CA GLU A 105 -12.66 -4.86 -21.48
C GLU A 105 -14.20 -4.99 -21.43
N PHE A 106 -14.77 -5.19 -20.24
CA PHE A 106 -16.21 -5.49 -20.11
C PHE A 106 -17.10 -4.28 -19.83
N CYS A 107 -16.62 -3.27 -19.11
CA CYS A 107 -17.51 -2.23 -18.60
C CYS A 107 -17.59 -0.98 -19.47
N HIS A 108 -16.59 -0.64 -20.31
CA HIS A 108 -16.52 0.60 -21.13
C HIS A 108 -16.94 1.92 -20.40
N MET A 109 -17.14 1.87 -19.08
CA MET A 109 -17.56 2.94 -18.21
C MET A 109 -16.32 3.39 -17.48
N ALA A 110 -15.98 4.67 -17.61
CA ALA A 110 -14.89 5.31 -16.86
C ALA A 110 -14.99 5.09 -15.33
N ASN A 111 -16.17 4.71 -14.83
CA ASN A 111 -16.48 4.60 -13.41
C ASN A 111 -16.53 3.16 -12.86
N GLY A 112 -16.35 2.13 -13.69
CA GLY A 112 -16.50 0.72 -13.26
C GLY A 112 -15.59 0.34 -12.08
N VAL A 113 -14.36 0.87 -12.07
CA VAL A 113 -13.40 0.66 -10.98
C VAL A 113 -13.95 1.17 -9.64
N TYR A 114 -14.63 2.32 -9.63
CA TYR A 114 -15.22 2.89 -8.41
C TYR A 114 -16.45 2.13 -7.93
N CYS A 115 -17.21 1.51 -8.84
CA CYS A 115 -18.28 0.59 -8.47
C CYS A 115 -17.72 -0.64 -7.74
N VAL A 116 -16.63 -1.24 -8.24
CA VAL A 116 -15.96 -2.38 -7.56
C VAL A 116 -15.45 -1.96 -6.17
N LEU A 117 -14.80 -0.79 -6.06
CA LEU A 117 -14.37 -0.23 -4.77
C LEU A 117 -15.53 -0.02 -3.80
N THR A 118 -16.69 0.42 -4.30
CA THR A 118 -17.90 0.61 -3.51
C THR A 118 -18.43 -0.72 -2.98
N ILE A 119 -18.54 -1.74 -3.83
CA ILE A 119 -18.97 -3.10 -3.44
C ILE A 119 -18.02 -3.65 -2.38
N PHE A 120 -16.71 -3.50 -2.59
CA PHE A 120 -15.70 -3.96 -1.63
C PHE A 120 -15.79 -3.22 -0.30
N GLY A 121 -16.00 -1.90 -0.33
CA GLY A 121 -16.22 -1.08 0.86
C GLY A 121 -17.46 -1.52 1.65
N LEU A 122 -18.56 -1.81 0.96
CA LEU A 122 -19.78 -2.36 1.58
C LEU A 122 -19.52 -3.73 2.21
N MET A 123 -18.86 -4.65 1.50
CA MET A 123 -18.52 -5.98 2.02
C MET A 123 -17.66 -5.89 3.29
N MET A 124 -16.63 -5.04 3.28
CA MET A 124 -15.78 -4.77 4.45
C MET A 124 -16.59 -4.19 5.61
N LEU A 125 -17.43 -3.19 5.35
CA LEU A 125 -18.27 -2.53 6.34
C LEU A 125 -19.21 -3.53 7.01
N PHE A 126 -19.93 -4.35 6.24
CA PHE A 126 -20.78 -5.42 6.79
C PHE A 126 -19.95 -6.44 7.58
N GLY A 127 -18.79 -6.85 7.06
CA GLY A 127 -17.88 -7.73 7.77
C GLY A 127 -17.50 -7.20 9.16
N ILE A 128 -17.19 -5.91 9.26
CA ILE A 128 -16.83 -5.26 10.54
C ILE A 128 -18.02 -5.19 11.49
N LEU A 129 -19.21 -4.84 10.98
CA LEU A 129 -20.41 -4.76 11.81
C LEU A 129 -20.75 -6.10 12.47
N PHE A 130 -20.60 -7.21 11.72
CA PHE A 130 -20.98 -8.55 12.20
C PHE A 130 -19.87 -9.31 12.93
N LYS A 131 -18.58 -9.14 12.58
CA LYS A 131 -17.48 -9.95 13.14
C LYS A 131 -16.54 -9.23 14.08
N VAL A 132 -16.37 -7.91 13.96
CA VAL A 132 -15.38 -7.20 14.78
C VAL A 132 -16.05 -6.77 16.09
N THR A 133 -15.64 -7.39 17.19
CA THR A 133 -15.99 -6.96 18.55
C THR A 133 -15.04 -5.85 19.01
N GLU A 134 -15.45 -5.06 20.01
CA GLU A 134 -14.66 -3.94 20.53
C GLU A 134 -13.38 -4.49 21.21
N SER A 135 -12.20 -4.25 20.62
CA SER A 135 -10.93 -4.77 21.16
C SER A 135 -10.38 -3.94 22.34
N LEU A 136 -10.79 -2.66 22.45
CA LEU A 136 -10.30 -1.74 23.45
C LEU A 136 -11.32 -1.57 24.59
N SER A 137 -10.98 -2.06 25.78
CA SER A 137 -11.76 -1.83 27.01
C SER A 137 -11.75 -0.35 27.40
N ASN A 138 -12.85 0.14 27.95
CA ASN A 138 -13.05 1.56 28.31
C ASN A 138 -11.93 2.10 29.22
N ASP A 139 -11.33 1.24 30.04
CA ASP A 139 -10.26 1.56 31.01
C ASP A 139 -8.85 1.69 30.41
N ARG A 140 -8.65 1.31 29.13
CA ARG A 140 -7.37 1.45 28.42
C ARG A 140 -7.36 2.61 27.42
N ARG A 141 -8.41 3.43 27.40
CA ARG A 141 -8.44 4.65 26.60
C ARG A 141 -7.45 5.63 27.19
N VAL A 142 -6.43 5.97 26.41
CA VAL A 142 -5.47 6.99 26.79
C VAL A 142 -6.05 8.33 26.38
N ASP A 143 -6.14 9.28 27.32
CA ASP A 143 -6.37 10.69 26.99
C ASP A 143 -5.17 11.19 26.20
N SER A 144 -5.21 11.02 24.88
CA SER A 144 -4.11 11.41 24.01
C SER A 144 -4.12 12.93 23.84
N HIS A 145 -3.46 13.63 24.74
CA HIS A 145 -3.16 15.04 24.54
C HIS A 145 -2.29 15.18 23.29
N LEU A 146 -2.79 15.84 22.25
CA LEU A 146 -2.04 16.11 21.01
C LEU A 146 -0.63 16.68 21.27
N SER A 147 -0.45 17.42 22.37
CA SER A 147 0.84 17.93 22.83
C SER A 147 1.89 16.85 23.14
N THR A 148 1.51 15.74 23.80
CA THR A 148 2.46 14.66 24.13
C THR A 148 2.87 13.86 22.89
N LEU A 149 1.98 13.77 21.91
CA LEU A 149 2.28 13.20 20.59
C LEU A 149 3.31 14.05 19.84
N PHE A 150 3.11 15.36 19.75
CA PHE A 150 4.08 16.26 19.09
C PHE A 150 5.45 16.22 19.77
N GLN A 151 5.51 16.13 21.10
CA GLN A 151 6.77 15.98 21.83
C GLN A 151 7.46 14.64 21.52
N SER A 152 6.68 13.55 21.44
CA SER A 152 7.21 12.23 21.07
C SER A 152 7.75 12.20 19.64
N PHE A 153 7.02 12.79 18.69
CA PHE A 153 7.51 12.96 17.31
C PHE A 153 8.81 13.77 17.27
N LYS A 154 8.89 14.88 18.00
CA LYS A 154 10.10 15.70 18.07
C LYS A 154 11.30 14.89 18.57
N PHE A 155 11.11 14.10 19.63
CA PHE A 155 12.17 13.24 20.16
C PHE A 155 12.64 12.17 19.16
N LEU A 156 11.69 11.55 18.44
CA LEU A 156 11.98 10.60 17.37
C LEU A 156 12.80 11.22 16.23
N PHE A 157 12.43 12.42 15.78
CA PHE A 157 13.17 13.15 14.74
C PHE A 157 14.57 13.62 15.18
N MET A 158 14.83 13.72 16.48
CA MET A 158 16.17 14.04 17.00
C MET A 158 17.05 12.80 17.17
N THR A 159 16.50 11.60 16.99
CA THR A 159 17.23 10.33 17.16
C THR A 159 17.79 9.86 15.81
N PRO A 160 19.11 9.98 15.53
CA PRO A 160 19.67 9.68 14.21
C PRO A 160 19.50 8.20 13.82
N ARG A 161 19.48 7.29 14.80
CA ARG A 161 19.19 5.86 14.60
C ARG A 161 17.77 5.59 14.08
N PHE A 162 16.84 6.51 14.28
CA PHE A 162 15.48 6.46 13.74
C PHE A 162 15.37 7.19 12.39
N VAL A 163 15.97 8.39 12.30
CA VAL A 163 15.87 9.24 11.10
C VAL A 163 16.50 8.58 9.88
N LEU A 164 17.66 7.92 10.02
CA LEU A 164 18.35 7.35 8.87
C LEU A 164 17.56 6.20 8.21
N PRO A 165 17.08 5.18 8.96
CA PRO A 165 16.17 4.17 8.39
C PRO A 165 14.86 4.77 7.86
N MET A 166 14.29 5.77 8.55
CA MET A 166 13.07 6.45 8.12
C MET A 166 13.26 7.12 6.74
N LEU A 167 14.37 7.82 6.53
CA LEU A 167 14.68 8.46 5.25
C LEU A 167 14.91 7.44 4.14
N ILE A 168 15.68 6.37 4.42
CA ILE A 168 15.90 5.29 3.45
C ILE A 168 14.56 4.69 3.01
N GLN A 169 13.68 4.37 3.96
CA GLN A 169 12.34 3.87 3.64
C GLN A 169 11.50 4.90 2.88
N GLY A 170 11.57 6.18 3.28
CA GLY A 170 10.84 7.28 2.64
C GLY A 170 11.23 7.49 1.19
N PHE A 171 12.53 7.59 0.88
CA PHE A 171 13.02 7.71 -0.49
C PHE A 171 12.62 6.52 -1.35
N SER A 172 12.66 5.34 -0.77
CA SER A 172 12.32 4.12 -1.47
C SER A 172 10.80 4.08 -1.79
N PHE A 173 9.94 4.56 -0.88
CA PHE A 173 8.51 4.77 -1.17
C PHE A 173 8.25 5.86 -2.23
N ILE A 174 9.02 6.96 -2.21
CA ILE A 174 8.93 8.01 -3.23
C ILE A 174 9.22 7.45 -4.61
N LEU A 175 10.27 6.63 -4.73
CA LEU A 175 10.64 5.97 -5.99
C LEU A 175 9.51 5.06 -6.49
N LEU A 176 8.96 4.22 -5.60
CA LEU A 176 7.84 3.32 -5.90
C LEU A 176 6.63 4.08 -6.43
N PHE A 177 6.16 5.09 -5.70
CA PHE A 177 4.95 5.81 -6.07
C PHE A 177 5.13 6.72 -7.29
N THR A 178 6.34 7.25 -7.50
CA THR A 178 6.66 8.00 -8.72
C THR A 178 6.56 7.08 -9.93
N TYR A 179 7.11 5.87 -9.86
CA TYR A 179 7.00 4.87 -10.92
C TYR A 179 5.55 4.46 -11.19
N ILE A 180 4.76 4.15 -10.15
CA ILE A 180 3.34 3.76 -10.31
C ILE A 180 2.54 4.89 -10.98
N SER A 181 2.84 6.15 -10.67
CA SER A 181 2.11 7.30 -11.21
C SER A 181 2.53 7.65 -12.65
N ALA A 182 3.82 7.52 -12.98
CA ALA A 182 4.36 7.91 -14.28
C ALA A 182 4.26 6.80 -15.34
N SER A 183 4.33 5.54 -14.94
CA SER A 183 4.41 4.40 -15.88
C SER A 183 3.21 4.22 -16.82
N PRO A 184 1.93 4.47 -16.45
CA PRO A 184 0.84 4.42 -17.43
C PRO A 184 1.02 5.42 -18.56
N PHE A 185 1.48 6.64 -18.23
CA PHE A 185 1.73 7.68 -19.22
C PHE A 185 2.89 7.30 -20.15
N ILE A 186 4.01 6.85 -19.58
CA ILE A 186 5.19 6.47 -20.36
C ILE A 186 4.86 5.27 -21.27
N VAL A 187 4.32 4.20 -20.71
CA VAL A 187 4.10 2.95 -21.45
C VAL A 187 2.97 3.08 -22.47
N GLN A 188 1.86 3.73 -22.13
CA GLN A 188 0.71 3.81 -23.05
C GLN A 188 0.84 4.98 -24.04
N LYS A 189 1.33 6.16 -23.62
CA LYS A 189 1.42 7.32 -24.53
C LYS A 189 2.74 7.42 -25.31
N ILE A 190 3.87 7.03 -24.72
CA ILE A 190 5.19 7.16 -25.37
C ILE A 190 5.52 5.88 -26.14
N TYR A 191 5.37 4.71 -25.50
CA TYR A 191 5.66 3.41 -26.14
C TYR A 191 4.48 2.84 -26.93
N GLY A 192 3.28 3.43 -26.84
CA GLY A 192 2.11 3.02 -27.62
C GLY A 192 1.51 1.66 -27.24
N PHE A 193 1.80 1.16 -26.04
CA PHE A 193 1.30 -0.16 -25.61
C PHE A 193 -0.20 -0.13 -25.37
N SER A 194 -0.85 -1.27 -25.64
CA SER A 194 -2.27 -1.42 -25.35
C SER A 194 -2.54 -1.46 -23.83
N PRO A 195 -3.75 -1.08 -23.38
CA PRO A 195 -4.15 -1.19 -21.97
C PRO A 195 -4.03 -2.62 -21.41
N LEU A 196 -4.28 -3.64 -22.24
CA LEU A 196 -4.09 -5.04 -21.88
C LEU A 196 -2.61 -5.36 -21.63
N GLN A 197 -1.72 -4.96 -22.56
CA GLN A 197 -0.28 -5.16 -22.40
C GLN A 197 0.19 -4.50 -21.10
N PHE A 198 -0.18 -3.24 -20.88
CA PHE A 198 0.13 -2.51 -19.64
C PHE A 198 -0.39 -3.22 -18.38
N SER A 199 -1.61 -3.75 -18.40
CA SER A 199 -2.18 -4.49 -17.27
C SER A 199 -1.41 -5.77 -16.96
N ILE A 200 -0.97 -6.50 -17.98
CA ILE A 200 -0.09 -7.67 -17.83
C ILE A 200 1.27 -7.24 -17.26
N MET A 201 1.80 -6.07 -17.68
CA MET A 201 3.02 -5.51 -17.08
C MET A 201 2.85 -5.22 -15.59
N PHE A 202 1.73 -4.62 -15.20
CA PHE A 202 1.47 -4.30 -13.80
C PHE A 202 1.19 -5.54 -12.94
N ALA A 203 0.55 -6.56 -13.51
CA ALA A 203 0.29 -7.83 -12.84
C ALA A 203 1.59 -8.59 -12.55
N SER A 204 2.51 -8.67 -13.52
CA SER A 204 3.79 -9.35 -13.33
C SER A 204 4.63 -8.70 -12.23
N ILE A 205 4.63 -7.36 -12.13
CA ILE A 205 5.31 -6.63 -11.06
C ILE A 205 4.73 -7.05 -9.70
N GLY A 206 3.39 -7.07 -9.56
CA GLY A 206 2.72 -7.53 -8.34
C GLY A 206 3.05 -8.98 -7.96
N ILE A 207 3.11 -9.89 -8.96
CA ILE A 207 3.48 -11.29 -8.76
C ILE A 207 4.94 -11.39 -8.30
N THR A 208 5.86 -10.72 -8.98
CA THR A 208 7.28 -10.79 -8.61
C THR A 208 7.51 -10.22 -7.23
N LEU A 209 6.90 -9.08 -6.86
CA LEU A 209 6.96 -8.56 -5.48
C LEU A 209 6.50 -9.59 -4.45
N THR A 210 5.39 -10.27 -4.74
CA THR A 210 4.83 -11.29 -3.85
C THR A 210 5.77 -12.48 -3.71
N ILE A 211 6.28 -13.04 -4.82
CA ILE A 211 7.24 -14.15 -4.82
C ILE A 211 8.52 -13.76 -4.09
N SER A 212 9.04 -12.57 -4.40
CA SER A 212 10.28 -12.03 -3.83
C SER A 212 10.21 -11.97 -2.32
N SER A 213 9.13 -11.39 -1.80
CA SER A 213 8.95 -11.24 -0.36
C SER A 213 8.77 -12.57 0.38
N GLN A 214 8.14 -13.57 -0.25
CA GLN A 214 8.03 -14.91 0.32
C GLN A 214 9.36 -15.67 0.26
N LEU A 215 10.12 -15.47 -0.81
CA LEU A 215 11.46 -16.03 -0.95
C LEU A 215 12.39 -15.46 0.13
N THR A 216 12.42 -14.13 0.30
CA THR A 216 13.17 -13.45 1.36
C THR A 216 12.78 -13.97 2.75
N GLY A 217 11.48 -14.08 3.02
CA GLY A 217 10.98 -14.60 4.30
C GLY A 217 11.47 -16.01 4.62
N LYS A 218 11.56 -16.89 3.61
CA LYS A 218 12.12 -18.23 3.79
C LYS A 218 13.65 -18.22 3.87
N LEU A 219 14.33 -17.41 3.06
CA LEU A 219 15.79 -17.38 2.97
C LEU A 219 16.46 -16.81 4.23
N VAL A 220 15.77 -15.94 4.97
CA VAL A 220 16.25 -15.37 6.24
C VAL A 220 16.56 -16.46 7.28
N ASP A 221 15.87 -17.61 7.24
CA ASP A 221 16.11 -18.72 8.17
C ASP A 221 17.36 -19.54 7.81
N TYR A 222 17.85 -19.44 6.57
CA TYR A 222 18.97 -20.25 6.06
C TYR A 222 20.23 -19.44 5.74
N VAL A 223 20.10 -18.12 5.55
CA VAL A 223 21.17 -17.25 5.08
C VAL A 223 21.39 -16.11 6.07
N GLU A 224 22.65 -15.81 6.37
CA GLU A 224 23.01 -14.70 7.26
C GLU A 224 22.42 -13.37 6.73
N ARG A 225 21.79 -12.61 7.63
CA ARG A 225 21.07 -11.36 7.29
C ARG A 225 21.92 -10.37 6.50
N HIS A 226 23.21 -10.24 6.82
CA HIS A 226 24.14 -9.36 6.12
C HIS A 226 24.43 -9.82 4.68
N LEU A 227 24.59 -11.12 4.46
CA LEU A 227 24.79 -11.70 3.13
C LEU A 227 23.52 -11.54 2.28
N LEU A 228 22.35 -11.77 2.88
CA LEU A 228 21.07 -11.61 2.22
C LEU A 228 20.86 -10.15 1.77
N LEU A 229 21.08 -9.18 2.66
CA LEU A 229 21.01 -7.75 2.30
C LEU A 229 21.99 -7.40 1.16
N ARG A 230 23.24 -7.89 1.22
CA ARG A 230 24.23 -7.66 0.16
C ARG A 230 23.78 -8.24 -1.18
N MET A 231 23.31 -9.48 -1.21
CA MET A 231 22.79 -10.12 -2.42
C MET A 231 21.64 -9.31 -3.03
N MET A 232 20.68 -8.89 -2.20
CA MET A 232 19.53 -8.13 -2.66
C MET A 232 19.93 -6.73 -3.19
N THR A 233 20.92 -6.08 -2.58
CA THR A 233 21.47 -4.81 -3.11
C THR A 233 22.17 -4.97 -4.45
N MET A 234 22.92 -6.06 -4.64
CA MET A 234 23.57 -6.33 -5.93
C MET A 234 22.54 -6.61 -7.02
N ILE A 235 21.51 -7.39 -6.70
CA ILE A 235 20.37 -7.66 -7.58
C ILE A 235 19.66 -6.35 -8.00
N GLN A 236 19.47 -5.42 -7.06
CA GLN A 236 18.88 -4.11 -7.35
C GLN A 236 19.75 -3.25 -8.27
N ILE A 237 21.06 -3.20 -8.03
CA ILE A 237 22.00 -2.44 -8.88
C ILE A 237 22.01 -3.00 -10.30
N LEU A 238 22.10 -4.33 -10.45
CA LEU A 238 21.95 -5.00 -11.75
C LEU A 238 20.60 -4.65 -12.39
N GLY A 239 19.55 -4.60 -11.58
CA GLY A 239 18.23 -4.14 -11.96
C GLY A 239 18.25 -2.79 -12.66
N VAL A 240 18.77 -1.76 -11.97
CA VAL A 240 18.90 -0.40 -12.48
C VAL A 240 19.73 -0.34 -13.76
N VAL A 241 20.85 -1.05 -13.82
CA VAL A 241 21.73 -1.07 -14.99
C VAL A 241 21.00 -1.62 -16.21
N ILE A 242 20.27 -2.75 -16.07
CA ILE A 242 19.53 -3.34 -17.19
C ILE A 242 18.41 -2.40 -17.65
N VAL A 243 17.65 -1.76 -16.74
CA VAL A 243 16.64 -0.76 -17.16
C VAL A 243 17.29 0.39 -17.91
N THR A 244 18.42 0.91 -17.42
CA THR A 244 19.08 2.07 -18.04
C THR A 244 19.58 1.72 -19.44
N VAL A 245 20.23 0.57 -19.61
CA VAL A 245 20.74 0.09 -20.91
C VAL A 245 19.59 -0.17 -21.89
N THR A 246 18.46 -0.70 -21.42
CA THR A 246 17.31 -1.01 -22.29
C THR A 246 16.56 0.24 -22.73
N LEU A 247 16.42 1.24 -21.85
CA LEU A 247 15.87 2.54 -22.21
C LEU A 247 16.72 3.28 -23.24
N ILE A 248 18.05 3.22 -23.14
CA ILE A 248 18.98 3.88 -24.09
C ILE A 248 18.91 3.22 -25.47
N ASN A 249 18.81 1.90 -25.53
CA ASN A 249 18.91 1.15 -26.79
C ASN A 249 17.56 0.91 -27.49
N HIS A 250 16.44 1.40 -26.92
CA HIS A 250 15.08 1.19 -27.47
C HIS A 250 14.74 -0.28 -27.81
N PHE A 251 15.36 -1.26 -27.15
CA PHE A 251 15.06 -2.68 -27.37
C PHE A 251 13.60 -2.99 -27.02
N ASN A 252 12.99 -3.93 -27.75
CA ASN A 252 11.57 -4.30 -27.62
C ASN A 252 11.21 -4.54 -26.14
N THR A 253 10.47 -3.60 -25.56
CA THR A 253 10.42 -3.28 -24.13
C THR A 253 9.57 -4.25 -23.29
N LEU A 254 8.89 -5.20 -23.93
CA LEU A 254 7.99 -6.16 -23.28
C LEU A 254 8.70 -7.21 -22.42
N ILE A 255 9.96 -7.54 -22.69
CA ILE A 255 10.65 -8.64 -21.99
C ILE A 255 11.74 -8.10 -21.04
N PHE A 256 12.34 -6.95 -21.35
CA PHE A 256 13.52 -6.44 -20.64
C PHE A 256 13.25 -5.35 -19.59
N GLY A 257 12.08 -4.69 -19.61
CA GLY A 257 11.68 -3.76 -18.54
C GLY A 257 11.17 -4.45 -17.27
N PHE A 258 10.88 -5.75 -17.35
CA PHE A 258 10.09 -6.49 -16.36
C PHE A 258 10.89 -7.09 -15.20
N LEU A 259 11.94 -7.86 -15.52
CA LEU A 259 12.82 -8.47 -14.51
C LEU A 259 13.57 -7.46 -13.64
N PRO A 260 14.15 -6.38 -14.20
CA PRO A 260 15.06 -5.52 -13.42
C PRO A 260 14.34 -4.58 -12.45
N LEU A 261 13.14 -4.10 -12.81
CA LEU A 261 12.28 -3.27 -11.95
C LEU A 261 11.65 -4.07 -10.82
N ALA A 262 11.30 -5.34 -11.09
CA ALA A 262 10.82 -6.25 -10.08
C ALA A 262 11.90 -6.64 -9.06
N LEU A 263 13.16 -6.70 -9.49
CA LEU A 263 14.35 -6.86 -8.64
C LEU A 263 14.68 -5.57 -7.85
N LEU A 264 14.33 -4.40 -8.37
CA LEU A 264 14.55 -3.09 -7.72
C LEU A 264 13.72 -2.92 -6.44
N PHE A 265 12.56 -3.57 -6.37
CA PHE A 265 11.66 -3.54 -5.21
C PHE A 265 11.83 -4.72 -4.24
N PHE A 266 12.68 -5.69 -4.57
CA PHE A 266 13.02 -6.84 -3.70
C PHE A 266 13.59 -6.41 -2.34
N LEU A 267 14.14 -5.19 -2.27
CA LEU A 267 14.76 -4.59 -1.08
C LEU A 267 13.85 -3.70 -0.23
N LEU A 268 12.66 -3.40 -0.72
CA LEU A 268 11.84 -2.32 -0.16
C LEU A 268 10.88 -2.76 0.95
N GLN A 269 10.90 -4.05 1.31
CA GLN A 269 10.08 -4.68 2.34
C GLN A 269 10.83 -5.75 3.12
#